data_AF-M5GDT5-F1
#
_entry.id   AF-M5GDT5-F1
#
_cell.length_a   1.000
_cell.length_b   1.000
_cell.length_c   1.000
_cell.angle_alpha   90.00
_cell.angle_beta   90.00
_cell.angle_gamma   90.00
#
_symmetry.space_group_name_H-M   'P 1'
#
loop_
_entity.id
_entity.type
_entity.pdbx_description
1 polymer ?
#
loop_
_entity_poly.entity_id
_entity_poly.type
_entity_poly.pdbx_seq_one_letter_code
_entity_poly.pdbx_strand_id
1 'polypeptide(L)'
;FFPLCAHLILLFRDMPAVAKLMNMKGHNGLLPCRMCKITAVHGPEGRGSYVPLNRACFPLQEGQQPSYDPLNLPLCEHASMLHKAEQVLNAATNAESNCLARDSGIKGVSIWRHLGSIVWPTSFPLDFMHLIFKNIAPLLLELWIGEHPLCKEDAAFVIPAHIQSAITSQVGGTTIPGAFGRQVLHLLLKQHEFTAEAWMLWLSQLAPVVMSGRFKGRAYYTHLVKFSHYVTQCLAFSYPPGFIGELRKALAKWVVKYK
;
A
#
# COMPACT_ATOMS: atom_id res chain seq x y z
N PHE A 1 -26.45 23.75 -30.66
CA PHE A 1 -25.91 22.38 -30.63
C PHE A 1 -24.74 22.39 -29.66
N PHE A 2 -24.82 21.68 -28.52
CA PHE A 2 -23.72 21.56 -27.57
C PHE A 2 -23.05 20.20 -27.78
N PRO A 3 -21.84 20.13 -28.38
CA PRO A 3 -21.12 18.87 -28.47
C PRO A 3 -20.64 18.49 -27.07
N LEU A 4 -21.20 17.42 -26.51
CA LEU A 4 -20.67 16.84 -25.27
C LEU A 4 -19.39 16.05 -25.62
N CYS A 5 -18.25 16.57 -25.20
CA CYS A 5 -16.97 15.84 -25.26
C CYS A 5 -16.71 15.17 -23.91
N ALA A 6 -16.68 13.84 -23.90
CA ALA A 6 -16.29 13.06 -22.73
C ALA A 6 -14.85 12.55 -22.91
N HIS A 7 -14.00 12.80 -21.91
CA HIS A 7 -12.61 12.35 -21.91
C HIS A 7 -12.38 11.37 -20.75
N LEU A 8 -11.82 10.20 -21.05
CA LEU A 8 -11.41 9.26 -20.02
C LEU A 8 -10.10 9.74 -19.39
N ILE A 9 -10.14 10.09 -18.10
CA ILE A 9 -8.99 10.68 -17.39
C ILE A 9 -8.39 9.77 -16.31
N LEU A 10 -9.20 8.87 -15.72
CA LEU A 10 -8.81 8.02 -14.60
C LEU A 10 -9.37 6.60 -14.78
N LEU A 11 -8.58 5.59 -14.42
CA LEU A 11 -8.99 4.20 -14.36
C LEU A 11 -8.66 3.60 -12.99
N PHE A 12 -9.69 3.15 -12.28
CA PHE A 12 -9.60 2.57 -10.95
C PHE A 12 -9.85 1.07 -10.99
N ARG A 13 -8.89 0.30 -10.46
CA ARG A 13 -9.03 -1.13 -10.14
C ARG A 13 -8.04 -1.50 -9.03
N ASP A 14 -8.14 -2.73 -8.52
CA ASP A 14 -7.11 -3.30 -7.66
C ASP A 14 -5.73 -3.33 -8.35
N MET A 15 -4.66 -3.53 -7.56
CA MET A 15 -3.30 -3.46 -8.12
C MET A 15 -3.03 -4.47 -9.23
N PRO A 16 -3.47 -5.75 -9.14
CA PRO A 16 -3.29 -6.72 -10.23
C PRO A 16 -4.02 -6.33 -11.52
N ALA A 17 -5.25 -5.81 -11.46
CA ALA A 17 -5.96 -5.40 -12.66
C ALA A 17 -5.36 -4.11 -13.25
N VAL A 18 -4.96 -3.13 -12.43
CA VAL A 18 -4.24 -1.95 -12.94
C VAL A 18 -2.94 -2.35 -13.64
N ALA A 19 -2.19 -3.30 -13.08
CA ALA A 19 -0.99 -3.81 -13.74
C ALA A 19 -1.31 -4.40 -15.12
N LYS A 20 -2.43 -5.11 -15.29
CA LYS A 20 -2.88 -5.59 -16.61
C LYS A 20 -3.30 -4.44 -17.52
N LEU A 21 -4.06 -3.46 -17.02
CA LEU A 21 -4.47 -2.28 -17.79
C LEU A 21 -3.27 -1.50 -18.32
N MET A 22 -2.21 -1.37 -17.51
CA MET A 22 -0.98 -0.67 -17.88
C MET A 22 0.04 -1.58 -18.59
N ASN A 23 -0.31 -2.84 -18.87
CA ASN A 23 0.60 -3.84 -19.45
C ASN A 23 1.94 -3.94 -18.68
N MET A 24 1.88 -4.03 -17.36
CA MET A 24 3.02 -4.16 -16.45
C MET A 24 3.28 -5.61 -16.03
N LYS A 25 4.51 -5.90 -15.56
CA LYS A 25 4.88 -7.20 -14.96
C LYS A 25 4.10 -7.46 -13.67
N GLY A 26 3.87 -6.43 -12.86
CA GLY A 26 3.08 -6.51 -11.62
C GLY A 26 3.94 -6.67 -10.36
N HIS A 27 3.29 -7.02 -9.25
CA HIS A 27 3.86 -6.95 -7.90
C HIS A 27 5.04 -7.89 -7.60
N ASN A 28 5.24 -8.96 -8.39
CA ASN A 28 6.36 -9.89 -8.25
C ASN A 28 7.54 -9.56 -9.19
N GLY A 29 7.50 -8.41 -9.89
CA GLY A 29 8.57 -7.98 -10.78
C GLY A 29 9.72 -7.29 -10.03
N LEU A 30 10.84 -7.09 -10.73
CA LEU A 30 11.97 -6.29 -10.23
C LEU A 30 11.57 -4.84 -9.93
N LEU A 31 10.66 -4.28 -10.72
CA LEU A 31 10.05 -2.97 -10.48
C LEU A 31 8.54 -3.16 -10.25
N PRO A 32 8.13 -3.48 -9.00
CA PRO A 32 6.74 -3.82 -8.72
C PRO A 32 5.86 -2.57 -8.54
N CYS A 33 6.46 -1.42 -8.22
CA CYS A 33 5.75 -0.16 -8.10
C CYS A 33 5.57 0.50 -9.48
N ARG A 34 4.36 0.98 -9.77
CA ARG A 34 4.09 1.78 -10.97
C ARG A 34 4.41 3.26 -10.83
N MET A 35 4.47 3.75 -9.59
CA MET A 35 4.66 5.17 -9.28
C MET A 35 6.13 5.57 -9.16
N CYS A 36 7.01 4.64 -8.76
CA CYS A 36 8.43 4.91 -8.56
C CYS A 36 9.32 3.85 -9.21
N LYS A 37 10.56 4.24 -9.50
CA LYS A 37 11.62 3.45 -10.14
C LYS A 37 12.44 2.62 -9.14
N ILE A 38 11.89 2.38 -7.95
CA ILE A 38 12.59 1.69 -6.88
C ILE A 38 12.54 0.18 -7.15
N THR A 39 13.71 -0.45 -7.25
CA THR A 39 13.83 -1.90 -7.44
C THR A 39 13.42 -2.66 -6.19
N ALA A 40 12.83 -3.84 -6.38
CA ALA A 40 12.54 -4.75 -5.31
C ALA A 40 13.82 -5.38 -4.76
N VAL A 41 13.81 -5.64 -3.44
CA VAL A 41 14.79 -6.48 -2.75
C VAL A 41 14.11 -7.77 -2.34
N HIS A 42 14.89 -8.84 -2.25
CA HIS A 42 14.41 -10.14 -1.78
C HIS A 42 14.81 -10.32 -0.32
N GLY A 43 13.88 -10.84 0.49
CA GLY A 43 14.20 -11.22 1.86
C GLY A 43 15.23 -12.35 1.91
N PRO A 44 15.87 -12.58 3.07
CA PRO A 44 16.87 -13.63 3.24
C PRO A 44 16.32 -15.05 2.96
N GLU A 45 15.02 -15.27 3.14
CA GLU A 45 14.34 -16.53 2.82
C GLU A 45 13.87 -16.65 1.35
N GLY A 46 14.19 -15.67 0.50
CA GLY A 46 13.88 -15.68 -0.94
C GLY A 46 12.38 -15.57 -1.29
N ARG A 47 11.48 -15.54 -0.30
CA ARG A 47 10.03 -15.46 -0.51
C ARG A 47 9.56 -14.00 -0.56
N GLY A 48 9.30 -13.54 -1.78
CA GLY A 48 8.63 -12.27 -2.06
C GLY A 48 9.56 -11.11 -2.40
N SER A 49 9.04 -10.19 -3.21
CA SER A 49 9.69 -8.95 -3.63
C SER A 49 9.19 -7.78 -2.78
N TYR A 50 10.09 -7.12 -2.06
CA TYR A 50 9.78 -6.01 -1.16
C TYR A 50 10.36 -4.70 -1.69
N VAL A 51 9.72 -3.58 -1.37
CA VAL A 51 10.22 -2.23 -1.72
C VAL A 51 10.39 -1.39 -0.46
N PRO A 52 11.25 -1.78 0.49
CA PRO A 52 11.44 -1.01 1.71
C PRO A 52 12.21 0.28 1.41
N LEU A 53 11.89 1.33 2.17
CA LEU A 53 12.62 2.59 2.12
C LEU A 53 14.04 2.44 2.66
N ASN A 54 14.20 1.78 3.82
CA ASN A 54 15.50 1.42 4.37
C ASN A 54 15.87 0.00 3.93
N ARG A 55 17.04 -0.12 3.29
CA ARG A 55 17.53 -1.35 2.66
C ARG A 55 18.86 -1.81 3.24
N ALA A 56 19.35 -1.17 4.31
CA ALA A 56 20.63 -1.48 4.91
C ALA A 56 20.74 -2.94 5.39
N CYS A 57 19.61 -3.58 5.70
CA CYS A 57 19.55 -4.99 6.14
C CYS A 57 19.38 -5.99 4.98
N PHE A 58 19.38 -5.54 3.73
CA PHE A 58 19.20 -6.40 2.55
C PHE A 58 20.50 -6.48 1.74
N PRO A 59 20.75 -7.60 1.03
CA PRO A 59 21.86 -7.68 0.10
C PRO A 59 21.64 -6.70 -1.05
N LEU A 60 22.42 -5.63 -1.09
CA LEU A 60 22.37 -4.60 -2.13
C LEU A 60 23.33 -4.95 -3.27
N GLN A 61 22.87 -4.76 -4.50
CA GLN A 61 23.73 -4.83 -5.68
C GLN A 61 24.46 -3.50 -5.90
N GLU A 62 25.55 -3.52 -6.68
CA GLU A 62 26.29 -2.31 -7.05
C GLU A 62 25.35 -1.26 -7.67
N GLY A 63 25.47 -0.01 -7.20
CA GLY A 63 24.63 1.10 -7.63
C GLY A 63 23.26 1.21 -6.93
N GLN A 64 22.86 0.24 -6.09
CA GLN A 64 21.63 0.37 -5.29
C GLN A 64 21.86 1.22 -4.04
N GLN A 65 20.93 2.15 -3.78
CA GLN A 65 20.99 3.00 -2.60
C GLN A 65 20.51 2.25 -1.34
N PRO A 66 21.17 2.46 -0.19
CA PRO A 66 20.80 1.79 1.06
C PRO A 66 19.54 2.36 1.71
N SER A 67 19.11 3.56 1.31
CA SER A 67 17.91 4.20 1.84
C SER A 67 17.33 5.18 0.84
N TYR A 68 16.00 5.32 0.83
CA TYR A 68 15.27 6.32 0.03
C TYR A 68 14.62 7.36 0.94
N ASP A 69 14.71 8.63 0.56
CA ASP A 69 13.95 9.70 1.20
C ASP A 69 12.47 9.61 0.77
N PRO A 70 11.51 9.38 1.70
CA PRO A 70 10.09 9.33 1.37
C PRO A 70 9.55 10.61 0.72
N LEU A 71 10.21 11.77 0.90
CA LEU A 71 9.81 13.01 0.26
C LEU A 71 10.40 13.19 -1.14
N ASN A 72 11.46 12.46 -1.47
CA ASN A 72 12.18 12.57 -2.74
C ASN A 72 12.40 11.18 -3.37
N LEU A 73 11.30 10.46 -3.62
CA LEU A 73 11.35 9.16 -4.28
C LEU A 73 11.64 9.33 -5.78
N PRO A 74 12.37 8.39 -6.41
CA PRO A 74 12.59 8.42 -7.85
C PRO A 74 11.29 8.05 -8.58
N LEU A 75 10.47 9.03 -8.93
CA LEU A 75 9.16 8.80 -9.54
C LEU A 75 9.26 8.38 -11.01
N CYS A 76 8.25 7.65 -11.47
CA CYS A 76 8.06 7.33 -12.87
C CYS A 76 7.50 8.54 -13.62
N GLU A 77 8.00 8.76 -14.83
CA GLU A 77 7.53 9.83 -15.72
C GLU A 77 6.79 9.24 -16.91
N HIS A 78 5.74 9.92 -17.36
CA HIS A 78 4.90 9.46 -18.47
C HIS A 78 5.70 9.10 -19.72
N ALA A 79 6.54 10.03 -20.20
CA ALA A 79 7.34 9.84 -21.40
C ALA A 79 8.32 8.67 -21.26
N SER A 80 8.98 8.54 -20.10
CA SER A 80 9.90 7.44 -19.83
C SER A 80 9.20 6.07 -19.83
N MET A 81 8.00 5.99 -19.26
CA MET A 81 7.21 4.75 -19.27
C MET A 81 6.78 4.36 -20.70
N LEU A 82 6.29 5.33 -21.49
CA LEU A 82 5.89 5.07 -22.87
C LEU A 82 7.07 4.66 -23.74
N HIS A 83 8.20 5.35 -23.61
CA HIS A 83 9.42 5.00 -24.36
C HIS A 83 9.87 3.56 -24.07
N LYS A 84 9.88 3.15 -22.81
CA LYS A 84 10.21 1.76 -22.43
C LYS A 84 9.19 0.76 -22.97
N ALA A 85 7.90 1.11 -22.94
CA ALA A 85 6.84 0.26 -23.50
C ALA A 85 7.05 0.04 -25.01
N GLU A 86 7.43 1.07 -25.74
CA GLU A 86 7.72 1.02 -27.18
C GLU A 86 9.01 0.23 -27.48
N GLN A 87 10.05 0.38 -26.66
CA GLN A 87 11.26 -0.45 -26.76
C GLN A 87 10.94 -1.94 -26.60
N VAL A 88 10.10 -2.30 -25.64
CA VAL A 88 9.68 -3.70 -25.42
C VAL A 88 8.88 -4.25 -26.60
N LEU A 89 8.03 -3.41 -27.22
CA LEU A 89 7.24 -3.78 -28.39
C LEU A 89 8.09 -3.94 -29.66
N ASN A 90 9.09 -3.07 -29.84
CA ASN A 90 9.94 -3.02 -31.03
C ASN A 90 11.22 -3.86 -30.90
N ALA A 91 11.37 -4.64 -29.82
CA ALA A 91 12.53 -5.51 -29.62
C ALA A 91 12.66 -6.53 -30.77
N ALA A 92 13.89 -6.78 -31.21
CA ALA A 92 14.16 -7.63 -32.37
C ALA A 92 13.89 -9.11 -32.08
N THR A 93 13.96 -9.52 -30.81
CA THR A 93 13.74 -10.91 -30.39
C THR A 93 12.87 -10.99 -29.13
N ASN A 94 12.22 -12.14 -28.94
CA ASN A 94 11.49 -12.45 -27.71
C ASN A 94 12.40 -12.42 -26.47
N ALA A 95 13.66 -12.81 -26.61
CA ALA A 95 14.63 -12.78 -25.50
C ALA A 95 14.93 -11.34 -25.07
N GLU A 96 15.18 -10.46 -26.04
CA GLU A 96 15.39 -9.02 -25.80
C GLU A 96 14.14 -8.36 -25.19
N SER A 97 12.96 -8.62 -25.77
CA SER A 97 11.68 -8.12 -25.25
C SER A 97 11.47 -8.53 -23.78
N ASN A 98 11.76 -9.79 -23.46
CA ASN A 98 11.65 -10.31 -22.09
C ASN A 98 12.65 -9.66 -21.13
N CYS A 99 13.88 -9.40 -21.57
CA CYS A 99 14.91 -8.71 -20.80
C CYS A 99 14.48 -7.27 -20.49
N LEU A 100 14.14 -6.51 -21.53
CA LEU A 100 13.63 -5.14 -21.40
C LEU A 100 12.39 -5.07 -20.51
N ALA A 101 11.47 -6.04 -20.64
CA ALA A 101 10.26 -6.07 -19.86
C ALA A 101 10.50 -6.40 -18.38
N ARG A 102 11.50 -7.23 -18.08
CA ARG A 102 11.93 -7.52 -16.70
C ARG A 102 12.54 -6.28 -16.06
N ASP A 103 13.43 -5.60 -16.78
CA ASP A 103 14.24 -4.51 -16.25
C ASP A 103 13.45 -3.19 -16.16
N SER A 104 12.45 -3.00 -17.03
CA SER A 104 11.53 -1.86 -16.99
C SER A 104 10.28 -2.08 -16.12
N GLY A 105 9.92 -3.34 -15.86
CA GLY A 105 8.64 -3.70 -15.24
C GLY A 105 7.43 -3.55 -16.19
N ILE A 106 7.64 -3.24 -17.47
CA ILE A 106 6.59 -3.00 -18.47
C ILE A 106 6.65 -4.11 -19.52
N LYS A 107 5.56 -4.84 -19.73
CA LYS A 107 5.44 -5.92 -20.73
C LYS A 107 5.21 -5.40 -22.15
N GLY A 108 4.85 -4.14 -22.29
CA GLY A 108 4.70 -3.49 -23.57
C GLY A 108 3.71 -2.36 -23.51
N VAL A 109 3.15 -2.08 -24.68
CA VAL A 109 2.27 -0.96 -24.93
C VAL A 109 0.84 -1.31 -24.53
N SER A 110 0.17 -0.41 -23.81
CA SER A 110 -1.25 -0.56 -23.48
C SER A 110 -2.15 0.21 -24.45
N ILE A 111 -3.36 -0.32 -24.69
CA ILE A 111 -4.40 0.32 -25.51
C ILE A 111 -4.78 1.72 -25.01
N TRP A 112 -4.66 1.98 -23.71
CA TRP A 112 -5.05 3.27 -23.13
C TRP A 112 -4.09 4.40 -23.51
N ARG A 113 -2.91 4.12 -24.06
CA ARG A 113 -1.96 5.15 -24.54
C ARG A 113 -2.55 6.03 -25.65
N HIS A 114 -3.50 5.48 -26.42
CA HIS A 114 -4.08 6.17 -27.57
C HIS A 114 -5.01 7.30 -27.15
N LEU A 115 -5.37 7.37 -25.87
CA LEU A 115 -6.17 8.44 -25.29
C LEU A 115 -5.24 9.53 -24.76
N GLY A 116 -5.19 10.68 -25.44
CA GLY A 116 -4.37 11.82 -25.03
C GLY A 116 -4.73 12.41 -23.65
N SER A 117 -5.89 12.04 -23.10
CA SER A 117 -6.32 12.41 -21.75
C SER A 117 -5.75 11.51 -20.64
N ILE A 118 -5.04 10.43 -20.99
CA ILE A 118 -4.46 9.48 -20.03
C ILE A 118 -2.97 9.77 -19.82
N VAL A 119 -2.60 10.07 -18.57
CA VAL A 119 -1.23 10.36 -18.15
C VAL A 119 -0.71 9.23 -17.27
N TRP A 120 0.47 8.71 -17.57
CA TRP A 120 1.05 7.58 -16.84
C TRP A 120 2.06 8.08 -15.81
N PRO A 121 2.10 7.52 -14.58
CA PRO A 121 1.16 6.55 -14.01
C PRO A 121 -0.07 7.19 -13.33
N THR A 122 -0.21 8.52 -13.34
CA THR A 122 -1.17 9.27 -12.52
C THR A 122 -2.65 9.00 -12.83
N SER A 123 -2.98 8.63 -14.07
CA SER A 123 -4.33 8.21 -14.48
C SER A 123 -4.73 6.83 -13.94
N PHE A 124 -3.80 6.12 -13.31
CA PHE A 124 -4.01 4.81 -12.71
C PHE A 124 -3.68 4.84 -11.21
N PRO A 125 -4.43 5.60 -10.40
CA PRO A 125 -4.14 5.81 -8.98
C PRO A 125 -4.13 4.49 -8.21
N LEU A 126 -3.45 4.49 -7.05
CA LEU A 126 -3.51 3.36 -6.12
C LEU A 126 -4.92 3.26 -5.54
N ASP A 127 -5.46 2.05 -5.50
CA ASP A 127 -6.75 1.83 -4.86
C ASP A 127 -6.61 1.91 -3.34
N PHE A 128 -7.13 3.00 -2.76
CA PHE A 128 -7.00 3.30 -1.34
C PHE A 128 -7.65 2.23 -0.46
N MET A 129 -8.81 1.72 -0.88
CA MET A 129 -9.57 0.72 -0.14
C MET A 129 -8.77 -0.58 0.01
N HIS A 130 -8.28 -1.17 -1.09
CA HIS A 130 -7.46 -2.38 -1.01
C HIS A 130 -6.14 -2.11 -0.28
N LEU A 131 -5.46 -1.00 -0.60
CA LEU A 131 -4.18 -0.68 0.00
C LEU A 131 -4.27 -0.57 1.53
N ILE A 132 -5.18 0.26 2.04
CA ILE A 132 -5.24 0.53 3.48
C ILE A 132 -6.02 -0.55 4.21
N PHE A 133 -7.21 -0.90 3.73
CA PHE A 133 -8.15 -1.73 4.49
C PHE A 133 -8.02 -3.22 4.19
N LYS A 134 -7.53 -3.63 3.01
CA LYS A 134 -7.32 -5.07 2.71
C LYS A 134 -5.88 -5.53 2.80
N ASN A 135 -4.91 -4.62 2.79
CA ASN A 135 -3.50 -4.98 2.90
C ASN A 135 -2.88 -4.48 4.22
N ILE A 136 -2.85 -3.16 4.47
CA ILE A 136 -2.11 -2.61 5.63
C ILE A 136 -2.79 -2.92 6.98
N ALA A 137 -4.10 -2.69 7.10
CA ALA A 137 -4.83 -2.94 8.35
C ALA A 137 -4.73 -4.41 8.83
N PRO A 138 -4.98 -5.44 7.99
CA PRO A 138 -4.79 -6.83 8.42
C PRO A 138 -3.33 -7.15 8.74
N LEU A 139 -2.38 -6.71 7.91
CA LEU A 139 -0.94 -6.91 8.16
C LEU A 139 -0.52 -6.36 9.54
N LEU A 140 -0.98 -5.16 9.90
CA LEU A 140 -0.68 -4.56 11.19
C LEU A 140 -1.27 -5.39 12.34
N LEU A 141 -2.52 -5.87 12.20
CA LEU A 141 -3.13 -6.72 13.21
C LEU A 141 -2.35 -8.04 13.37
N GLU A 142 -2.05 -8.74 12.28
CA GLU A 142 -1.26 -9.98 12.26
C GLU A 142 0.12 -9.80 12.94
N LEU A 143 0.77 -8.66 12.72
CA LEU A 143 2.02 -8.31 13.42
C LEU A 143 1.81 -8.13 14.92
N TRP A 144 0.77 -7.40 15.34
CA TRP A 144 0.52 -7.12 16.76
C TRP A 144 0.09 -8.35 17.54
N ILE A 145 -0.56 -9.32 16.89
CA ILE A 145 -0.96 -10.58 17.55
C ILE A 145 0.11 -11.67 17.48
N GLY A 146 1.19 -11.43 16.72
CA GLY A 146 2.33 -12.34 16.62
C GLY A 146 2.14 -13.47 15.60
N GLU A 147 1.13 -13.40 14.73
CA GLU A 147 0.83 -14.44 13.73
C GLU A 147 1.64 -14.27 12.44
N HIS A 148 2.17 -13.07 12.17
CA HIS A 148 2.94 -12.81 10.97
C HIS A 148 4.33 -13.49 11.01
N PRO A 149 4.83 -14.11 9.91
CA PRO A 149 6.13 -14.80 9.88
C PRO A 149 7.36 -13.94 10.22
N LEU A 150 7.23 -12.61 10.14
CA LEU A 150 8.29 -11.66 10.50
C LEU A 150 8.40 -11.40 12.01
N CYS A 151 7.45 -11.91 12.81
CA CYS A 151 7.49 -11.81 14.26
C CYS A 151 8.57 -12.75 14.80
N LYS A 152 9.64 -12.16 15.33
CA LYS A 152 10.63 -12.90 16.14
C LYS A 152 10.07 -13.10 17.55
N GLU A 153 10.56 -14.13 18.23
CA GLU A 153 10.35 -14.30 19.67
C GLU A 153 10.74 -12.98 20.38
N ASP A 154 9.86 -12.49 21.26
CA ASP A 154 9.99 -11.23 22.02
C ASP A 154 9.90 -9.90 21.26
N ALA A 155 9.32 -9.88 20.06
CA ALA A 155 9.03 -8.62 19.38
C ALA A 155 8.20 -7.65 20.27
N ALA A 156 8.75 -6.47 20.56
CA ALA A 156 8.16 -5.52 21.53
C ALA A 156 6.81 -4.91 21.11
N PHE A 157 6.43 -5.08 19.83
CA PHE A 157 5.13 -4.70 19.29
C PHE A 157 4.06 -5.79 19.44
N VAL A 158 4.43 -7.02 19.85
CA VAL A 158 3.50 -8.13 20.03
C VAL A 158 2.75 -7.98 21.35
N ILE A 159 1.44 -8.10 21.28
CA ILE A 159 0.51 -7.99 22.40
C ILE A 159 0.39 -9.37 23.06
N PRO A 160 0.51 -9.49 24.40
CA PRO A 160 0.33 -10.76 25.10
C PRO A 160 -1.05 -11.39 24.87
N ALA A 161 -1.11 -12.73 24.75
CA ALA A 161 -2.34 -13.47 24.44
C ALA A 161 -3.53 -13.14 25.35
N HIS A 162 -3.30 -12.98 26.66
CA HIS A 162 -4.38 -12.61 27.60
C HIS A 162 -5.00 -11.23 27.30
N ILE A 163 -4.21 -10.29 26.76
CA ILE A 163 -4.69 -8.97 26.33
C ILE A 163 -5.44 -9.09 25.00
N GLN A 164 -4.97 -9.93 24.08
CA GLN A 164 -5.65 -10.19 22.80
C GLN A 164 -7.08 -10.72 23.00
N SER A 165 -7.26 -11.66 23.95
CA SER A 165 -8.59 -12.16 24.32
C SER A 165 -9.51 -11.06 24.85
N ALA A 166 -8.97 -10.14 25.67
CA ALA A 166 -9.72 -9.00 26.20
C ALA A 166 -10.11 -7.99 25.11
N ILE A 167 -9.25 -7.75 24.11
CA ILE A 167 -9.58 -6.90 22.95
C ILE A 167 -10.73 -7.54 22.16
N THR A 168 -10.64 -8.84 21.90
CA THR A 168 -11.65 -9.56 21.11
C THR A 168 -13.03 -9.51 21.75
N SER A 169 -13.13 -9.67 23.07
CA SER A 169 -14.41 -9.59 23.78
C SER A 169 -14.99 -8.17 23.79
N GLN A 170 -14.15 -7.13 23.81
CA GLN A 170 -14.59 -5.73 23.75
C GLN A 170 -15.12 -5.33 22.36
N VAL A 171 -14.59 -5.95 21.30
CA VAL A 171 -14.94 -5.65 19.91
C VAL A 171 -16.13 -6.48 19.41
N GLY A 172 -16.28 -7.71 19.91
CA GLY A 172 -17.24 -8.71 19.42
C GLY A 172 -18.70 -8.53 19.87
N GLY A 173 -19.25 -7.31 19.81
CA GLY A 173 -20.63 -7.00 20.21
C GLY A 173 -21.61 -6.82 19.04
N THR A 174 -22.90 -6.95 19.30
CA THR A 174 -24.02 -6.66 18.37
C THR A 174 -24.47 -5.19 18.42
N THR A 175 -23.74 -4.33 19.12
CA THR A 175 -24.17 -2.99 19.51
C THR A 175 -23.71 -1.88 18.55
N ILE A 176 -22.98 -2.22 17.48
CA ILE A 176 -22.55 -1.24 16.47
C ILE A 176 -23.78 -0.81 15.65
N PRO A 177 -24.21 0.46 15.70
CA PRO A 177 -25.33 0.92 14.90
C PRO A 177 -24.98 0.83 13.41
N GLY A 178 -25.90 0.36 12.56
CA GLY A 178 -25.66 0.17 11.13
C GLY A 178 -25.19 1.44 10.39
N ALA A 179 -25.44 2.63 10.94
CA ALA A 179 -24.92 3.90 10.42
C ALA A 179 -23.38 4.00 10.45
N PHE A 180 -22.72 3.26 11.33
CA PHE A 180 -21.26 3.18 11.42
C PHE A 180 -20.67 2.05 10.55
N GLY A 181 -21.52 1.32 9.84
CA GLY A 181 -21.15 0.27 8.91
C GLY A 181 -21.35 -1.14 9.44
N ARG A 182 -20.77 -2.10 8.70
CA ARG A 182 -20.90 -3.53 9.01
C ARG A 182 -20.23 -3.89 10.35
N GLN A 183 -20.90 -4.77 11.08
CA GLN A 183 -20.40 -5.34 12.33
C GLN A 183 -19.02 -5.97 12.14
N VAL A 184 -18.11 -5.67 13.07
CA VAL A 184 -16.81 -6.34 13.20
C VAL A 184 -17.05 -7.66 13.93
N LEU A 185 -17.14 -8.75 13.16
CA LEU A 185 -17.19 -10.12 13.70
C LEU A 185 -15.90 -10.42 14.45
N HIS A 186 -15.89 -11.39 15.37
CA HIS A 186 -14.73 -11.76 16.21
C HIS A 186 -13.36 -11.46 15.59
N LEU A 187 -12.72 -10.40 16.11
CA LEU A 187 -11.53 -9.76 15.53
C LEU A 187 -10.39 -10.72 15.19
N LEU A 188 -10.18 -11.77 16.00
CA LEU A 188 -9.06 -12.69 15.82
C LEU A 188 -9.44 -13.95 15.04
N LEU A 189 -10.66 -14.46 15.20
CA LEU A 189 -11.07 -15.76 14.64
C LEU A 189 -11.62 -15.66 13.21
N LYS A 190 -12.16 -14.50 12.82
CA LYS A 190 -12.90 -14.32 11.55
C LYS A 190 -12.32 -13.22 10.67
N GLN A 191 -11.01 -12.92 10.81
CA GLN A 191 -10.31 -11.91 10.01
C GLN A 191 -10.52 -12.09 8.49
N HIS A 192 -10.55 -13.34 8.03
CA HIS A 192 -10.78 -13.69 6.63
C HIS A 192 -12.17 -13.31 6.11
N GLU A 193 -13.17 -13.16 6.99
CA GLU A 193 -14.54 -12.73 6.65
C GLU A 193 -14.65 -11.19 6.58
N PHE A 194 -13.62 -10.44 6.98
CA PHE A 194 -13.71 -8.99 7.05
C PHE A 194 -13.71 -8.35 5.66
N THR A 195 -14.75 -7.57 5.41
CA THR A 195 -14.83 -6.65 4.27
C THR A 195 -13.91 -5.45 4.49
N ALA A 196 -13.64 -4.69 3.42
CA ALA A 196 -12.88 -3.45 3.56
C ALA A 196 -13.56 -2.45 4.50
N GLU A 197 -14.89 -2.44 4.54
CA GLU A 197 -15.69 -1.62 5.45
C GLU A 197 -15.46 -1.99 6.92
N ALA A 198 -15.42 -3.30 7.26
CA ALA A 198 -15.12 -3.75 8.61
C ALA A 198 -13.70 -3.35 9.04
N TRP A 199 -12.72 -3.47 8.13
CA TRP A 199 -11.34 -3.00 8.38
C TRP A 199 -11.23 -1.48 8.51
N MET A 200 -12.04 -0.73 7.76
CA MET A 200 -12.14 0.72 7.89
C MET A 200 -12.66 1.11 9.27
N LEU A 201 -13.76 0.49 9.72
CA LEU A 201 -14.33 0.73 11.05
C LEU A 201 -13.34 0.34 12.16
N TRP A 202 -12.70 -0.82 12.02
CA TRP A 202 -11.63 -1.26 12.92
C TRP A 202 -10.54 -0.20 13.04
N LEU A 203 -9.94 0.21 11.92
CA LEU A 203 -8.78 1.09 11.93
C LEU A 203 -9.12 2.52 12.38
N SER A 204 -10.26 3.05 11.94
CA SER A 204 -10.62 4.46 12.14
C SER A 204 -11.30 4.76 13.48
N GLN A 205 -12.00 3.79 14.08
CA GLN A 205 -12.81 4.00 15.30
C GLN A 205 -12.42 3.07 16.45
N LEU A 206 -12.29 1.76 16.19
CA LEU A 206 -12.16 0.78 17.26
C LEU A 206 -10.72 0.65 17.77
N ALA A 207 -9.76 0.44 16.86
CA ALA A 207 -8.37 0.19 17.19
C ALA A 207 -7.75 1.28 18.08
N PRO A 208 -7.93 2.59 17.82
CA PRO A 208 -7.41 3.64 18.69
C PRO A 208 -7.93 3.55 20.14
N VAL A 209 -9.16 3.08 20.33
CA VAL A 209 -9.77 2.97 21.66
C VAL A 209 -9.34 1.69 22.36
N VAL A 210 -9.57 0.53 21.73
CA VAL A 210 -9.38 -0.78 22.39
C VAL A 210 -7.91 -1.14 22.58
N MET A 211 -7.02 -0.57 21.76
CA MET A 211 -5.57 -0.80 21.82
C MET A 211 -4.85 0.14 22.80
N SER A 212 -5.58 1.06 23.43
CA SER A 212 -5.01 1.98 24.43
C SER A 212 -4.44 1.22 25.62
N GLY A 213 -3.16 1.46 25.92
CA GLY A 213 -2.45 0.79 27.01
C GLY A 213 -2.18 -0.70 26.80
N ARG A 214 -2.37 -1.25 25.59
CA ARG A 214 -2.22 -2.70 25.32
C ARG A 214 -0.83 -3.10 24.80
N PHE A 215 -0.08 -2.15 24.27
CA PHE A 215 1.30 -2.37 23.82
C PHE A 215 2.28 -2.22 25.01
N LYS A 216 3.33 -3.05 25.03
CA LYS A 216 4.45 -2.87 25.99
C LYS A 216 5.12 -1.49 25.82
N GLY A 217 5.32 -1.07 24.57
CA GLY A 217 5.86 0.25 24.23
C GLY A 217 4.79 1.24 23.79
N ARG A 218 4.73 2.42 24.45
CA ARG A 218 3.82 3.52 24.07
C ARG A 218 4.02 4.02 22.63
N ALA A 219 5.22 3.84 22.08
CA ALA A 219 5.55 4.23 20.71
C ALA A 219 4.64 3.53 19.67
N TYR A 220 4.36 2.24 19.86
CA TYR A 220 3.52 1.45 18.94
C TYR A 220 2.07 1.93 18.93
N TYR A 221 1.50 2.18 20.12
CA TYR A 221 0.18 2.79 20.24
C TYR A 221 0.13 4.17 19.56
N THR A 222 1.13 5.02 19.81
CA THR A 222 1.20 6.35 19.20
C THR A 222 1.29 6.27 17.68
N HIS A 223 2.01 5.26 17.16
CA HIS A 223 2.15 5.03 15.73
C HIS A 223 0.81 4.60 15.10
N LEU A 224 0.09 3.67 15.73
CA LEU A 224 -1.27 3.28 15.34
C LEU A 224 -2.23 4.48 15.33
N VAL A 225 -2.29 5.25 16.41
CA VAL A 225 -3.22 6.40 16.52
C VAL A 225 -2.93 7.44 15.44
N LYS A 226 -1.66 7.73 15.16
CA LYS A 226 -1.28 8.64 14.07
C LYS A 226 -1.71 8.11 12.71
N PHE A 227 -1.51 6.82 12.45
CA PHE A 227 -1.92 6.19 11.21
C PHE A 227 -3.45 6.26 11.02
N SER A 228 -4.20 5.88 12.06
CA SER A 228 -5.65 5.97 12.11
C SER A 228 -6.12 7.40 11.83
N HIS A 229 -5.50 8.40 12.47
CA HIS A 229 -5.81 9.81 12.25
C HIS A 229 -5.59 10.23 10.78
N TYR A 230 -4.46 9.87 10.16
CA TYR A 230 -4.21 10.19 8.75
C TYR A 230 -5.19 9.51 7.80
N VAL A 231 -5.54 8.25 8.08
CA VAL A 231 -6.54 7.51 7.30
C VAL A 231 -7.91 8.17 7.42
N THR A 232 -8.35 8.54 8.62
CA THR A 232 -9.62 9.25 8.82
C THR A 232 -9.64 10.62 8.13
N GLN A 233 -8.52 11.33 8.14
CA GLN A 233 -8.41 12.58 7.37
C GLN A 233 -8.60 12.35 5.87
N CYS A 234 -8.01 11.30 5.29
CA CYS A 234 -8.20 10.91 3.88
C CYS A 234 -9.62 10.45 3.53
N LEU A 235 -10.49 10.23 4.52
CA LEU A 235 -11.89 9.88 4.32
C LEU A 235 -12.82 11.11 4.40
N ALA A 236 -12.27 12.30 4.68
CA ALA A 236 -13.06 13.52 4.76
C ALA A 236 -13.67 13.88 3.38
N PHE A 237 -14.89 14.43 3.41
CA PHE A 237 -15.59 14.89 2.21
C PHE A 237 -14.94 16.11 1.54
N SER A 238 -14.16 16.89 2.31
CA SER A 238 -13.48 18.08 1.81
C SER A 238 -12.14 18.24 2.49
N TYR A 239 -11.22 18.90 1.78
CA TYR A 239 -9.85 19.10 2.23
C TYR A 239 -9.52 20.59 2.26
N PRO A 240 -8.91 21.10 3.34
CA PRO A 240 -8.44 22.47 3.37
C PRO A 240 -7.28 22.68 2.40
N PRO A 241 -7.04 23.93 1.96
CA PRO A 241 -5.84 24.26 1.17
C PRO A 241 -4.56 23.76 1.83
N GLY A 242 -3.66 23.16 1.05
CA GLY A 242 -2.40 22.62 1.55
C GLY A 242 -2.47 21.23 2.19
N PHE A 243 -3.67 20.65 2.38
CA PHE A 243 -3.87 19.33 3.00
C PHE A 243 -2.93 18.26 2.44
N ILE A 244 -2.86 18.11 1.11
CA ILE A 244 -2.04 17.07 0.46
C ILE A 244 -0.55 17.23 0.81
N GLY A 245 -0.06 18.46 0.85
CA GLY A 245 1.34 18.77 1.18
C GLY A 245 1.66 18.43 2.63
N GLU A 246 0.77 18.80 3.56
CA GLU A 246 0.92 18.48 4.98
C GLU A 246 0.81 16.98 5.25
N LEU A 247 -0.18 16.30 4.64
CA LEU A 247 -0.36 14.86 4.73
C LEU A 247 0.89 14.11 4.22
N ARG A 248 1.45 14.53 3.08
CA ARG A 248 2.70 13.95 2.53
C ARG A 248 3.86 14.04 3.53
N LYS A 249 4.06 15.20 4.14
CA LYS A 249 5.10 15.39 5.18
C LYS A 249 4.82 14.55 6.41
N ALA A 250 3.57 14.46 6.83
CA ALA A 250 3.16 13.71 8.02
C ALA A 250 3.38 12.21 7.83
N LEU A 251 2.96 11.65 6.68
CA LEU A 251 3.18 10.25 6.33
C LEU A 251 4.67 9.92 6.17
N ALA A 252 5.45 10.79 5.53
CA ALA A 252 6.90 10.62 5.44
C ALA A 252 7.56 10.51 6.82
N LYS A 253 7.21 11.40 7.75
CA LYS A 253 7.66 11.32 9.15
C LYS A 253 7.18 10.05 9.84
N TRP A 254 5.95 9.63 9.60
CA TRP A 254 5.36 8.44 10.22
C TRP A 254 6.07 7.15 9.81
N VAL A 255 6.43 7.00 8.53
CA VAL A 255 7.16 5.82 8.03
C VAL A 255 8.59 5.79 8.57
N VAL A 256 9.27 6.93 8.67
CA VAL A 256 10.67 7.00 9.13
C VAL A 256 10.82 6.89 10.64
N LYS A 257 9.80 7.32 11.41
CA LYS A 257 9.85 7.32 12.88
C LYS A 257 9.92 5.90 13.48
N TYR A 258 9.57 4.87 12.71
CA TYR A 258 9.68 3.48 13.13
C TYR A 258 11.16 3.04 13.01
N LYS A 259 11.96 3.36 14.04
CA LYS A 259 13.30 2.83 14.29
C LYS A 259 13.33 2.15 15.65
#